data_AF-A0A315QS51-F1
#
_entry.id   AF-A0A315QS51-F1
#
_cell.length_a   1.000
_cell.length_b   1.000
_cell.length_c   1.000
_cell.angle_alpha   90.00
_cell.angle_beta   90.00
_cell.angle_gamma   90.00
#
_symmetry.space_group_name_H-M   'P 1'
#
loop_
_entity.id
_entity.type
_entity.pdbx_description
1 polymer ?
#
loop_
_entity_poly.entity_id
_entity_poly.type
_entity_poly.pdbx_seq_one_letter_code
_entity_poly.pdbx_strand_id
1 'polypeptide(L)'
;MVTISEKKMDFKSNLKINFNGGDLTSDSGMLLFKEFDSQIGFSQVIKDSLNFNNDDVDHSLHENEDVVLHGYHPLLMFDGVTGELIKAELRAGNVYTSRRAVRFIGPVFKEYRKKFKEIQLHLRADSGFATPGIYRIAEEHNISYTIRLKANAKLYDLAKPFLKKLNQNSEISEK
;
A
#
# COMPACT_ATOMS: atom_id res chain seq x y z
N MET A 1 -11.90 20.95 -21.69
CA MET A 1 -10.65 20.43 -21.10
C MET A 1 -10.91 20.37 -19.61
N VAL A 2 -11.09 19.17 -19.06
CA VAL A 2 -11.55 18.93 -17.68
C VAL A 2 -10.32 18.45 -16.90
N THR A 3 -9.97 19.14 -15.82
CA THR A 3 -8.83 18.75 -14.97
C THR A 3 -9.19 17.53 -14.12
N ILE A 4 -8.22 16.66 -13.81
CA ILE A 4 -8.40 15.42 -13.02
C ILE A 4 -9.17 15.63 -11.71
N SER A 5 -9.12 16.83 -11.14
CA SER A 5 -9.84 17.22 -9.91
C SER A 5 -11.36 17.19 -10.01
N GLU A 6 -11.96 17.06 -11.20
CA GLU A 6 -13.42 17.15 -11.39
C GLU A 6 -14.11 15.78 -11.55
N LYS A 7 -13.38 14.65 -11.58
CA LYS A 7 -14.00 13.30 -11.56
C LYS A 7 -14.24 12.85 -10.12
N LYS A 8 -15.45 13.13 -9.62
CA LYS A 8 -15.91 12.59 -8.34
C LYS A 8 -16.26 11.11 -8.51
N MET A 9 -15.58 10.23 -7.78
CA MET A 9 -15.91 8.80 -7.74
C MET A 9 -17.17 8.60 -6.88
N ASP A 10 -18.28 8.21 -7.50
CA ASP A 10 -19.50 7.83 -6.79
C ASP A 10 -19.34 6.44 -6.17
N PHE A 11 -18.65 6.38 -5.03
CA PHE A 11 -18.65 5.19 -4.18
C PHE A 11 -20.07 4.96 -3.65
N LYS A 12 -20.54 3.71 -3.65
CA LYS A 12 -21.81 3.35 -2.97
C LYS A 12 -21.79 3.90 -1.54
N SER A 13 -22.85 4.63 -1.16
CA SER A 13 -22.93 5.40 0.10
C SER A 13 -22.98 4.55 1.38
N ASN A 14 -23.09 3.23 1.24
CA ASN A 14 -23.14 2.27 2.33
C ASN A 14 -21.88 1.38 2.32
N LEU A 15 -20.83 1.87 2.99
CA LEU A 15 -19.62 1.13 3.27
C LEU A 15 -19.79 0.33 4.57
N LYS A 16 -20.01 -0.99 4.45
CA LYS A 16 -19.96 -1.90 5.60
C LYS A 16 -18.53 -2.40 5.79
N ILE A 17 -17.80 -1.77 6.70
CA ILE A 17 -16.43 -2.18 7.05
C ILE A 17 -16.50 -3.29 8.09
N ASN A 18 -15.98 -4.47 7.75
CA ASN A 18 -15.72 -5.55 8.70
C ASN A 18 -14.25 -6.00 8.58
N PHE A 19 -13.65 -6.43 9.69
CA PHE A 19 -12.26 -6.89 9.74
C PHE A 19 -12.16 -8.43 9.76
N ASN A 20 -13.25 -9.09 9.36
CA ASN A 20 -13.43 -10.54 9.50
C ASN A 20 -12.94 -11.29 8.25
N GLY A 21 -12.24 -10.62 7.34
CA GLY A 21 -11.84 -11.15 6.04
C GLY A 21 -12.98 -11.21 5.03
N GLY A 22 -14.21 -11.51 5.45
CA GLY A 22 -15.34 -11.72 4.53
C GLY A 22 -15.06 -12.80 3.47
N ASP A 23 -16.02 -13.09 2.60
CA ASP A 23 -15.76 -13.84 1.36
C ASP A 23 -15.09 -12.95 0.29
N LEU A 24 -14.23 -12.02 0.73
CA LEU A 24 -13.42 -11.18 -0.14
C LEU A 24 -12.11 -11.90 -0.36
N THR A 25 -12.02 -12.57 -1.51
CA THR A 25 -10.79 -13.16 -2.01
C THR A 25 -9.71 -12.07 -2.11
N SER A 26 -8.46 -12.51 -2.00
CA SER A 26 -7.20 -11.75 -2.09
C SER A 26 -7.03 -10.86 -3.33
N ASP A 27 -8.03 -10.76 -4.21
CA ASP A 27 -7.92 -10.25 -5.58
C ASP A 27 -8.57 -8.86 -5.76
N SER A 28 -9.07 -8.26 -4.67
CA SER A 28 -9.77 -6.96 -4.70
C SER A 28 -8.93 -5.79 -5.24
N GLY A 29 -7.59 -5.93 -5.29
CA GLY A 29 -6.69 -4.90 -5.83
C GLY A 29 -6.76 -4.74 -7.36
N MET A 30 -7.06 -5.81 -8.09
CA MET A 30 -7.13 -5.77 -9.56
C MET A 30 -8.45 -5.21 -10.08
N LEU A 31 -9.56 -5.47 -9.39
CA LEU A 31 -10.85 -4.84 -9.68
C LEU A 31 -10.76 -3.32 -9.53
N LEU A 32 -10.10 -2.86 -8.46
CA LEU A 32 -9.79 -1.44 -8.25
C LEU A 32 -8.92 -0.87 -9.37
N PHE A 33 -7.89 -1.59 -9.83
CA PHE A 33 -7.04 -1.11 -10.92
C PHE A 33 -7.77 -1.00 -12.26
N LYS A 34 -8.61 -1.99 -12.60
CA LYS A 34 -9.41 -1.98 -13.84
C LYS A 34 -10.46 -0.85 -13.82
N GLU A 35 -11.11 -0.63 -12.69
CA GLU A 35 -12.10 0.43 -12.53
C GLU A 35 -11.44 1.82 -12.55
N PHE A 36 -10.30 1.98 -11.86
CA PHE A 36 -9.45 3.17 -11.91
C PHE A 36 -9.03 3.47 -13.35
N ASP A 37 -8.44 2.50 -14.05
CA ASP A 37 -7.97 2.64 -15.42
C ASP A 37 -9.09 2.99 -16.40
N SER A 38 -10.23 2.29 -16.30
CA SER A 38 -11.40 2.58 -17.14
C SER A 38 -11.93 3.99 -16.95
N GLN A 39 -11.81 4.57 -15.76
CA GLN A 39 -12.31 5.92 -15.50
C GLN A 39 -11.33 6.99 -15.91
N ILE A 40 -10.03 6.82 -15.69
CA ILE A 40 -9.03 7.86 -15.97
C ILE A 40 -8.42 7.72 -17.38
N GLY A 41 -8.56 6.57 -18.02
CA GLY A 41 -7.97 6.26 -19.33
C GLY A 41 -6.45 6.13 -19.30
N PHE A 42 -5.87 5.75 -18.17
CA PHE A 42 -4.41 5.79 -17.96
C PHE A 42 -3.67 4.84 -18.89
N SER A 43 -4.18 3.63 -19.09
CA SER A 43 -3.65 2.66 -20.05
C SER A 43 -3.68 3.21 -21.47
N GLN A 44 -4.70 3.99 -21.84
CA GLN A 44 -4.76 4.60 -23.17
C GLN A 44 -3.70 5.69 -23.31
N VAL A 45 -3.56 6.56 -22.30
CA VAL A 45 -2.50 7.59 -22.29
C VAL A 45 -1.12 6.94 -22.36
N ILE A 46 -0.88 5.85 -21.63
CA ILE A 46 0.35 5.07 -21.71
C ILE A 46 0.56 4.54 -23.11
N LYS A 47 -0.45 3.89 -23.74
CA LYS A 47 -0.36 3.36 -25.10
C LYS A 47 -0.05 4.46 -26.13
N ASP A 48 -0.68 5.63 -25.98
CA ASP A 48 -0.50 6.75 -26.90
C ASP A 48 0.85 7.45 -26.71
N SER A 49 1.37 7.49 -25.48
CA SER A 49 2.61 8.20 -25.12
C SER A 49 3.86 7.33 -25.23
N LEU A 50 3.73 6.02 -25.02
CA LEU A 50 4.81 5.05 -25.03
C LEU A 50 4.66 4.15 -26.27
N ASN A 51 5.10 4.69 -27.40
CA ASN A 51 5.05 4.00 -28.68
C ASN A 51 6.41 3.34 -28.96
N PHE A 52 6.52 2.03 -28.69
CA PHE A 52 7.76 1.26 -28.86
C PHE A 52 7.89 0.61 -30.24
N ASN A 53 7.11 1.02 -31.23
CA ASN A 53 7.10 0.40 -32.56
C ASN A 53 8.41 0.57 -33.37
N ASN A 54 9.44 1.20 -32.80
CA ASN A 54 10.67 1.60 -33.47
C ASN A 54 11.95 1.15 -32.73
N ASP A 55 11.88 0.21 -31.78
CA ASP A 55 13.06 -0.40 -31.18
C ASP A 55 13.18 -1.90 -31.51
N ASP A 56 14.41 -2.40 -31.58
CA ASP A 56 14.74 -3.81 -31.87
C ASP A 56 14.52 -4.72 -30.63
N VAL A 57 13.74 -4.26 -29.65
CA VAL A 57 13.51 -4.96 -28.39
C VAL A 57 12.18 -5.68 -28.46
N ASP A 58 12.18 -6.99 -28.20
CA ASP A 58 10.96 -7.77 -28.09
C ASP A 58 10.21 -7.37 -26.82
N HIS A 59 9.02 -6.80 -26.98
CA HIS A 59 8.16 -6.37 -25.87
C HIS A 59 7.06 -7.38 -25.63
N SER A 60 6.98 -7.92 -24.42
CA SER A 60 5.83 -8.72 -24.01
C SER A 60 4.61 -7.84 -23.75
N LEU A 61 3.56 -8.02 -24.55
CA LEU A 61 2.24 -7.46 -24.31
C LEU A 61 1.47 -8.39 -23.37
N HIS A 62 0.97 -7.86 -22.26
CA HIS A 62 0.13 -8.57 -21.31
C HIS A 62 -1.25 -7.94 -21.31
N GLU A 63 -2.27 -8.70 -21.71
CA GLU A 63 -3.67 -8.27 -21.59
C GLU A 63 -4.15 -8.38 -20.14
N ASN A 64 -5.25 -7.70 -19.80
CA ASN A 64 -5.81 -7.75 -18.45
C ASN A 64 -6.17 -9.18 -18.02
N GLU A 65 -6.59 -10.04 -18.95
CA GLU A 65 -6.80 -11.46 -18.68
C GLU A 65 -5.49 -12.18 -18.33
N ASP A 66 -4.38 -11.85 -19.00
CA ASP A 66 -3.06 -12.38 -18.66
C ASP A 66 -2.65 -11.93 -17.27
N VAL A 67 -2.89 -10.67 -16.91
CA VAL A 67 -2.61 -10.13 -15.57
C VAL A 67 -3.40 -10.89 -14.49
N VAL A 68 -4.66 -11.21 -14.77
CA VAL A 68 -5.53 -11.99 -13.88
C VAL A 68 -5.04 -13.42 -13.74
N LEU A 69 -4.66 -14.07 -14.85
CA LEU A 69 -4.22 -15.46 -14.89
C LEU A 69 -2.85 -15.65 -14.24
N HIS A 70 -1.94 -14.68 -14.38
CA HIS A 70 -0.61 -14.74 -13.80
C HIS A 70 -0.59 -14.37 -12.32
N GLY A 71 -1.53 -13.51 -11.88
CA GLY A 71 -1.63 -12.97 -10.54
C GLY A 71 -0.43 -12.09 -10.19
N TYR A 72 -0.65 -10.81 -9.90
CA TYR A 72 0.42 -9.90 -9.46
C TYR A 72 0.20 -9.41 -8.04
N HIS A 73 1.29 -9.27 -7.27
CA HIS A 73 1.27 -8.73 -5.91
C HIS A 73 2.10 -7.45 -5.84
N PRO A 74 1.53 -6.28 -6.23
CA PRO A 74 2.30 -5.04 -6.33
C PRO A 74 2.85 -4.58 -4.97
N LEU A 75 4.03 -3.98 -4.98
CA LEU A 75 4.48 -3.08 -3.90
C LEU A 75 4.26 -1.66 -4.35
N LEU A 76 3.52 -0.90 -3.54
CA LEU A 76 3.22 0.50 -3.81
C LEU A 76 3.65 1.33 -2.61
N MET A 77 4.16 2.52 -2.88
CA MET A 77 4.49 3.53 -1.88
C MET A 77 3.89 4.85 -2.32
N PHE A 78 3.12 5.46 -1.42
CA PHE A 78 2.43 6.70 -1.65
C PHE A 78 2.91 7.76 -0.66
N ASP A 79 2.79 9.02 -1.06
CA ASP A 79 2.88 10.13 -0.13
C ASP A 79 1.64 10.15 0.78
N GLY A 80 1.87 10.20 2.09
CA GLY A 80 0.80 10.06 3.07
C GLY A 80 -0.12 11.27 3.19
N VAL A 81 0.26 12.43 2.63
CA VAL A 81 -0.48 13.68 2.73
C VAL A 81 -1.25 13.96 1.44
N THR A 82 -0.57 13.91 0.31
CA THR A 82 -1.10 14.21 -1.03
C THR A 82 -1.75 12.99 -1.68
N GLY A 83 -1.36 11.77 -1.28
CA GLY A 83 -1.80 10.53 -1.92
C GLY A 83 -1.09 10.22 -3.24
N GLU A 84 -0.06 10.99 -3.61
CA GLU A 84 0.69 10.77 -4.85
C GLU A 84 1.52 9.49 -4.81
N LEU A 85 1.60 8.79 -5.94
CA LEU A 85 2.42 7.58 -6.06
C LEU A 85 3.91 7.95 -6.10
N ILE A 86 4.68 7.50 -5.11
CA ILE A 86 6.14 7.71 -5.03
C ILE A 86 6.88 6.61 -5.77
N LYS A 87 6.45 5.35 -5.61
CA LYS A 87 7.14 4.19 -6.18
C LYS A 87 6.21 3.00 -6.34
N ALA A 88 6.40 2.23 -7.40
CA ALA A 88 5.73 0.96 -7.65
C ALA A 88 6.72 -0.12 -8.10
N GLU A 89 6.50 -1.36 -7.67
CA GLU A 89 7.19 -2.56 -8.17
C GLU A 89 6.16 -3.67 -8.36
N LEU A 90 5.94 -4.10 -9.60
CA LEU A 90 5.12 -5.27 -9.91
C LEU A 90 5.89 -6.54 -9.56
N ARG A 91 5.22 -7.47 -8.88
CA ARG A 91 5.81 -8.76 -8.49
C ARG A 91 4.85 -9.88 -8.83
N ALA A 92 5.40 -11.07 -9.03
CA ALA A 92 4.59 -12.28 -9.14
C ALA A 92 3.64 -12.43 -7.93
N GLY A 93 2.45 -12.97 -8.17
CA GLY A 93 1.35 -13.03 -7.19
C GLY A 93 1.59 -14.00 -6.06
N ASN A 94 2.45 -15.01 -6.27
CA ASN A 94 2.83 -16.01 -5.28
C ASN A 94 3.90 -15.53 -4.27
N VAL A 95 4.21 -14.23 -4.28
CA VAL A 95 5.31 -13.65 -3.52
C VAL A 95 4.79 -13.09 -2.19
N TYR A 96 5.42 -13.43 -1.06
CA TYR A 96 5.03 -12.89 0.24
C TYR A 96 5.12 -11.36 0.29
N THR A 97 4.20 -10.72 1.02
CA THR A 97 4.01 -9.26 1.04
C THR A 97 5.28 -8.46 1.31
N SER A 98 6.10 -8.82 2.31
CA SER A 98 7.35 -8.11 2.60
C SER A 98 8.55 -8.51 1.74
N ARG A 99 8.43 -9.49 0.84
CA ARG A 99 9.57 -9.95 0.03
C ARG A 99 10.10 -8.78 -0.78
N ARG A 100 11.39 -8.49 -0.59
CA ARG A 100 12.14 -7.34 -1.17
C ARG A 100 11.69 -5.95 -0.71
N ALA A 101 10.79 -5.82 0.27
CA ALA A 101 10.32 -4.53 0.76
C ALA A 101 11.48 -3.62 1.24
N VAL A 102 12.50 -4.16 1.90
CA VAL A 102 13.70 -3.38 2.32
C VAL A 102 14.44 -2.80 1.11
N ARG A 103 14.64 -3.61 0.05
CA ARG A 103 15.27 -3.16 -1.20
C ARG A 103 14.41 -2.12 -1.93
N PHE A 104 13.09 -2.24 -1.79
CA PHE A 104 12.14 -1.31 -2.37
C PHE A 104 12.16 0.06 -1.67
N ILE A 105 12.09 0.11 -0.34
CA ILE A 105 12.00 1.37 0.43
C ILE A 105 13.35 2.05 0.68
N GLY A 106 14.44 1.29 0.81
CA GLY A 106 15.74 1.82 1.20
C GLY A 106 16.27 2.96 0.32
N PRO A 107 16.21 2.84 -1.03
CA PRO A 107 16.60 3.94 -1.91
C PRO A 107 15.77 5.21 -1.69
N VAL A 108 14.45 5.06 -1.44
CA VAL A 108 13.54 6.19 -1.19
C VAL A 108 13.92 6.88 0.12
N PHE A 109 14.15 6.10 1.18
CA PHE A 109 14.55 6.64 2.48
C PHE A 109 15.86 7.42 2.39
N LYS A 110 16.86 6.87 1.69
CA LYS A 110 18.15 7.53 1.47
C LYS A 110 18.00 8.84 0.70
N GLU A 111 17.22 8.84 -0.37
CA GLU A 111 17.00 10.04 -1.20
C GLU A 111 16.22 11.12 -0.45
N TYR A 112 15.10 10.75 0.19
CA TYR A 112 14.25 11.68 0.92
C TYR A 112 14.98 12.28 2.11
N ARG A 113 15.80 11.50 2.84
CA ARG A 113 16.63 12.04 3.93
C ARG A 113 17.72 12.98 3.45
N LYS A 114 18.27 12.76 2.25
CA LYS A 114 19.22 13.69 1.64
C LYS A 114 18.55 15.00 1.25
N LYS A 115 17.32 14.94 0.71
CA LYS A 115 16.58 16.09 0.18
C LYS A 115 15.85 16.90 1.26
N PHE A 116 15.29 16.22 2.27
CA PHE A 116 14.45 16.81 3.31
C PHE A 116 15.07 16.59 4.70
N LYS A 117 16.05 17.44 5.06
CA LYS A 117 16.79 17.31 6.32
C LYS A 117 15.98 17.72 7.56
N GLU A 118 15.05 18.67 7.40
CA GLU A 118 14.28 19.25 8.50
C GLU A 118 12.89 18.62 8.66
N ILE A 119 12.46 17.81 7.70
CA ILE A 119 11.14 17.16 7.73
C ILE A 119 11.26 15.82 8.44
N GLN A 120 10.40 15.59 9.43
CA GLN A 120 10.27 14.27 10.04
C GLN A 120 9.48 13.34 9.11
N LEU A 121 10.17 12.40 8.48
CA LEU A 121 9.54 11.36 7.67
C LEU A 121 8.95 10.26 8.56
N HIS A 122 7.77 9.78 8.18
CA HIS A 122 7.05 8.72 8.88
C HIS A 122 6.60 7.62 7.92
N LEU A 123 6.94 6.36 8.23
CA LEU A 123 6.52 5.18 7.48
C LEU A 123 5.24 4.60 8.09
N ARG A 124 4.18 4.47 7.29
CA ARG A 124 2.99 3.70 7.65
C ARG A 124 2.91 2.43 6.81
N ALA A 125 2.71 1.29 7.44
CA ALA A 125 2.53 0.02 6.72
C ALA A 125 1.60 -0.95 7.46
N ASP A 126 1.07 -1.94 6.73
CA ASP A 126 0.28 -3.03 7.30
C ASP A 126 1.15 -4.14 7.93
N SER A 127 0.50 -5.14 8.50
CA SER A 127 1.17 -6.23 9.21
C SER A 127 2.02 -7.17 8.37
N GLY A 128 1.82 -7.19 7.05
CA GLY A 128 2.70 -7.90 6.11
C GLY A 128 4.11 -7.32 6.12
N PHE A 129 4.30 -6.06 6.49
CA PHE A 129 5.59 -5.35 6.52
C PHE A 129 6.26 -5.32 7.90
N ALA A 130 5.63 -5.89 8.92
CA ALA A 130 6.16 -5.98 10.29
C ALA A 130 7.35 -6.95 10.39
N THR A 131 8.48 -6.61 9.77
CA THR A 131 9.69 -7.45 9.70
C THR A 131 10.91 -6.73 10.28
N PRO A 132 11.87 -7.45 10.90
CA PRO A 132 13.07 -6.85 11.49
C PRO A 132 13.85 -5.93 10.54
N GLY A 133 13.95 -6.31 9.26
CA GLY A 133 14.66 -5.52 8.27
C GLY A 133 14.04 -4.15 7.98
N ILE A 134 12.70 -4.05 8.08
CA ILE A 134 11.98 -2.79 7.86
C ILE A 134 12.15 -1.85 9.05
N TYR A 135 12.10 -2.38 10.27
CA TYR A 135 12.39 -1.59 11.48
C TYR A 135 13.81 -1.04 11.44
N ARG A 136 14.79 -1.92 11.18
CA ARG A 136 16.20 -1.54 11.13
C ARG A 136 16.48 -0.45 10.11
N ILE A 137 15.99 -0.56 8.87
CA ILE A 137 16.24 0.45 7.85
C ILE A 137 15.51 1.77 8.14
N ALA A 138 14.35 1.73 8.79
CA ALA A 138 13.68 2.95 9.23
C ALA A 138 14.51 3.66 10.31
N GLU A 139 14.98 2.94 11.32
CA GLU A 139 15.83 3.45 12.40
C GLU A 139 17.17 3.98 11.89
N GLU A 140 17.86 3.25 11.01
CA GLU A 140 19.12 3.67 10.36
C GLU A 140 18.99 5.02 9.63
N HIS A 141 17.82 5.31 9.08
CA HIS A 141 17.51 6.56 8.37
C HIS A 141 16.77 7.58 9.24
N ASN A 142 16.66 7.37 10.56
CA ASN A 142 15.92 8.22 11.50
C ASN A 142 14.45 8.44 11.08
N ILE A 143 13.80 7.45 10.48
CA ILE A 143 12.41 7.50 10.02
C ILE A 143 11.51 6.90 11.09
N SER A 144 10.55 7.70 11.57
CA SER A 144 9.52 7.21 12.50
C SER A 144 8.59 6.24 11.78
N TYR A 145 7.95 5.31 12.50
CA TYR A 145 7.09 4.33 11.85
C TYR A 145 5.86 3.94 12.67
N THR A 146 4.81 3.56 11.96
CA THR A 146 3.61 2.91 12.51
C THR A 146 3.28 1.72 11.61
N ILE A 147 3.57 0.53 12.12
CA ILE A 147 3.33 -0.72 11.41
C ILE A 147 2.37 -1.55 12.22
N ARG A 148 1.24 -1.95 11.62
CA ARG A 148 0.28 -2.82 12.29
C ARG A 148 0.96 -4.15 12.64
N LEU A 149 0.82 -4.66 13.85
CA LEU A 149 1.29 -6.01 14.17
C LEU A 149 0.25 -7.04 13.72
N LYS A 150 0.71 -8.19 13.20
CA LYS A 150 -0.17 -9.32 12.91
C LYS A 150 -0.80 -9.82 14.21
N ALA A 151 -2.07 -10.22 14.14
CA ALA A 151 -2.78 -10.81 15.26
C ALA A 151 -1.96 -11.96 15.86
N ASN A 152 -1.70 -11.90 17.16
CA ASN A 152 -0.88 -12.87 17.88
C ASN A 152 -1.55 -13.19 19.22
N ALA A 153 -1.97 -14.44 19.39
CA ALA A 153 -2.71 -14.89 20.57
C ALA A 153 -1.97 -14.58 21.88
N LYS A 154 -0.64 -14.80 21.90
CA LYS A 154 0.19 -14.49 23.07
C LYS A 154 0.21 -13.00 23.38
N LEU A 155 0.30 -12.13 22.36
CA LEU A 155 0.20 -10.69 22.57
C LEU A 155 -1.17 -10.28 23.09
N TYR A 156 -2.25 -10.91 22.62
CA TYR A 156 -3.59 -10.68 23.17
C TYR A 156 -3.67 -11.11 24.64
N ASP A 157 -3.13 -12.27 25.00
CA ASP A 157 -3.10 -12.75 26.38
C ASP A 157 -2.32 -11.80 27.29
N LEU A 158 -1.16 -11.33 26.83
CA LEU A 158 -0.36 -10.33 27.53
C LEU A 158 -1.07 -8.97 27.62
N ALA A 159 -1.89 -8.62 26.63
CA ALA A 159 -2.66 -7.37 26.62
C ALA A 159 -3.92 -7.41 27.52
N LYS A 160 -4.47 -8.61 27.84
CA LYS A 160 -5.70 -8.77 28.65
C LYS A 160 -5.70 -7.96 29.96
N PRO A 161 -4.64 -7.94 30.78
CA PRO A 161 -4.62 -7.17 32.03
C PRO A 161 -4.69 -5.66 31.80
N PHE A 162 -4.10 -5.17 30.70
CA PHE A 162 -4.08 -3.75 30.35
C PHE A 162 -5.42 -3.29 29.78
N LEU A 163 -6.06 -4.12 28.96
CA LEU A 163 -7.41 -3.86 28.42
C LEU A 163 -8.45 -3.75 29.54
N LYS A 164 -8.36 -4.59 30.57
CA LYS A 164 -9.22 -4.47 31.77
C LYS A 164 -9.07 -3.12 32.47
N LYS A 165 -7.84 -2.62 32.63
CA LYS A 165 -7.58 -1.30 33.25
C LYS A 165 -8.06 -0.14 32.40
N LEU A 166 -7.89 -0.22 31.08
CA LEU A 166 -8.37 0.81 30.14
C LEU A 166 -9.89 0.93 30.19
N ASN A 167 -10.60 -0.20 30.16
CA ASN A 167 -12.06 -0.22 30.21
C ASN A 167 -12.62 0.27 31.56
N GLN A 168 -11.93 -0.02 32.66
CA GLN A 168 -12.29 0.50 33.98
C GLN A 168 -12.09 2.02 34.09
N ASN A 169 -11.07 2.58 33.44
CA ASN A 169 -10.80 4.02 33.46
C ASN A 169 -11.73 4.82 32.53
N SER A 170 -12.22 4.23 31.43
CA SER A 170 -13.21 4.87 30.56
C SER A 170 -14.58 5.01 31.24
N GLU A 171 -14.97 4.08 32.12
CA GLU A 171 -16.23 4.17 32.88
C GLU A 171 -16.18 5.23 34.02
N ILE A 172 -14.99 5.65 34.44
CA ILE A 172 -14.80 6.68 35.47
C ILE A 172 -14.74 8.09 34.86
N SER A 173 -14.42 8.20 33.56
CA SER A 173 -14.36 9.48 32.85
C SER A 173 -15.69 9.94 32.24
N GLU A 174 -16.74 9.12 32.30
CA GLU A 174 -18.09 9.45 31.82
C GLU A 174 -19.09 9.78 32.95
N LYS A 175 -18.60 10.00 34.18
CA LYS A 175 -19.36 10.54 35.32
C LYS A 175 -18.77 11.86 35.78
#